data_AF-A0A1I2VX75-F1
#
_entry.id   AF-A0A1I2VX75-F1
#
_cell.length_a   1.000
_cell.length_b   1.000
_cell.length_c   1.000
_cell.angle_alpha   90.00
_cell.angle_beta   90.00
_cell.angle_gamma   90.00
#
_symmetry.space_group_name_H-M   'P 1'
#
loop_
_entity.id
_entity.type
_entity.pdbx_description
1 polymer ?
#
loop_
_entity_poly.entity_id
_entity_poly.type
_entity_poly.pdbx_seq_one_letter_code
_entity_poly.pdbx_strand_id
1 'polypeptide(L)'
;MDVIANLALILGCVFYAAQLFRQPKTLTDNNKTVVLLLLLSVVFIIAAAAGQLLINAQNPDSQTLQRLLSNMKDYLALPLISSLLLATSFNKFWSRVGWGRWVLVLIALFELARRAEVGEQYAIILAGFSSAALLLAFIRYAQANIRLPGLVGALLASLSIAVYGTLSLLPAYQNAVLSNGMLAISFVPLALATREVISLHQKPGMV
;
A
#
# COMPACT_ATOMS: atom_id res chain seq x y z
N MET A 1 0.05 22.28 -7.25
CA MET A 1 -0.13 20.93 -7.86
C MET A 1 -0.32 19.85 -6.80
N ASP A 2 0.22 20.02 -5.58
CA ASP A 2 0.03 19.08 -4.46
C ASP A 2 -1.43 18.81 -4.10
N VAL A 3 -2.28 19.83 -4.15
CA VAL A 3 -3.72 19.67 -3.89
C VAL A 3 -4.35 18.66 -4.85
N ILE A 4 -4.06 18.78 -6.14
CA ILE A 4 -4.60 17.90 -7.18
C ILE A 4 -4.08 16.47 -6.98
N ALA A 5 -2.78 16.29 -6.68
CA ALA A 5 -2.21 14.97 -6.46
C ALA A 5 -2.79 14.27 -5.22
N ASN A 6 -3.01 14.99 -4.12
CA ASN A 6 -3.63 14.42 -2.91
C ASN A 6 -5.11 14.09 -3.13
N LEU A 7 -5.87 14.94 -3.84
CA LEU A 7 -7.26 14.63 -4.21
C LEU A 7 -7.33 13.41 -5.13
N ALA A 8 -6.46 13.33 -6.14
CA ALA A 8 -6.37 12.17 -7.01
C ALA A 8 -6.04 10.89 -6.22
N LEU A 9 -5.11 10.97 -5.26
CA LEU A 9 -4.76 9.85 -4.39
C LEU A 9 -5.95 9.37 -3.55
N ILE A 10 -6.71 10.29 -2.96
CA ILE A 10 -7.94 9.96 -2.24
C ILE A 10 -8.94 9.28 -3.16
N LEU A 11 -9.16 9.80 -4.37
CA LEU A 11 -10.08 9.19 -5.35
C LEU A 11 -9.62 7.79 -5.78
N GLY A 12 -8.33 7.59 -6.02
CA GLY A 12 -7.75 6.27 -6.32
C GLY A 12 -7.94 5.28 -5.18
N CYS A 13 -7.73 5.72 -3.93
CA CYS A 13 -7.98 4.95 -2.72
C CYS A 13 -9.46 4.57 -2.56
N VAL A 14 -10.37 5.52 -2.76
CA VAL A 14 -11.82 5.28 -2.71
C VAL A 14 -12.25 4.30 -3.79
N PHE A 15 -11.72 4.44 -5.01
CA PHE A 15 -11.95 3.48 -6.09
C PHE A 15 -11.47 2.08 -5.70
N TYR A 16 -10.27 1.97 -5.11
CA TYR A 16 -9.73 0.70 -4.64
C TYR A 16 -10.64 0.05 -3.59
N ALA A 17 -11.03 0.81 -2.57
CA ALA A 17 -11.96 0.35 -1.54
C ALA A 17 -13.31 -0.08 -2.15
N ALA A 18 -13.87 0.70 -3.07
CA ALA A 18 -15.12 0.38 -3.74
C ALA A 18 -15.06 -0.95 -4.52
N GLN A 19 -13.93 -1.24 -5.19
CA GLN A 19 -13.75 -2.52 -5.88
C GLN A 19 -13.66 -3.70 -4.90
N LEU A 20 -13.07 -3.51 -3.71
CA LEU A 20 -13.06 -4.54 -2.67
C LEU A 20 -14.44 -4.81 -2.08
N PHE A 21 -15.31 -3.80 -1.98
CA PHE A 21 -16.68 -3.99 -1.49
C PHE A 21 -17.62 -4.61 -2.53
N ARG A 22 -17.35 -4.45 -3.83
CA ARG A 22 -18.15 -5.00 -4.94
C ARG A 22 -17.99 -6.52 -5.15
N GLN A 23 -17.65 -7.27 -4.10
CA GLN A 23 -17.50 -8.72 -4.17
C GLN A 23 -18.89 -9.40 -4.14
N PRO A 24 -19.28 -10.15 -5.18
CA PRO A 24 -20.65 -10.67 -5.32
C PRO A 24 -20.96 -11.86 -4.40
N LYS A 25 -19.96 -12.42 -3.72
CA LYS A 25 -20.08 -13.62 -2.89
C LYS A 25 -19.61 -13.35 -1.46
N THR A 26 -20.19 -14.09 -0.51
CA THR A 26 -19.75 -14.11 0.88
C THR A 26 -18.27 -14.53 0.94
N LEU A 27 -17.44 -13.63 1.46
CA LEU A 27 -15.99 -13.86 1.55
C LEU A 27 -15.70 -15.01 2.52
N THR A 28 -14.69 -15.82 2.22
CA THR A 28 -14.10 -16.75 3.20
C THR A 28 -13.43 -15.96 4.33
N ASP A 29 -13.25 -16.54 5.51
CA ASP A 29 -12.68 -15.81 6.66
C ASP A 29 -11.25 -15.31 6.42
N ASN A 30 -10.48 -16.05 5.62
CA ASN A 30 -9.16 -15.64 5.14
C ASN A 30 -9.26 -14.40 4.25
N ASN A 31 -10.14 -14.43 3.24
CA ASN A 31 -10.32 -13.30 2.33
C ASN A 31 -10.94 -12.07 3.02
N LYS A 32 -11.84 -12.27 4.00
CA LYS A 32 -12.34 -11.18 4.86
C LYS A 32 -11.19 -10.47 5.57
N THR A 33 -10.24 -11.23 6.11
CA THR A 33 -9.09 -10.68 6.83
C THR A 33 -8.18 -9.88 5.89
N VAL A 34 -7.89 -10.42 4.70
CA VAL A 34 -7.10 -9.70 3.69
C VAL A 34 -7.78 -8.40 3.25
N VAL A 35 -9.08 -8.46 2.93
CA VAL A 35 -9.86 -7.29 2.52
C VAL A 35 -9.87 -6.23 3.62
N LEU A 36 -10.08 -6.61 4.89
CA LEU A 36 -10.07 -5.69 6.02
C LEU A 36 -8.72 -4.96 6.14
N LEU A 37 -7.61 -5.68 6.03
CA LEU A 37 -6.27 -5.09 6.17
C LEU A 37 -5.88 -4.22 4.98
N LEU A 38 -6.32 -4.57 3.76
CA LEU A 38 -6.18 -3.71 2.60
C LEU A 38 -6.99 -2.43 2.78
N LEU A 39 -8.23 -2.51 3.23
CA LEU A 39 -9.07 -1.34 3.52
C LEU A 39 -8.46 -0.45 4.63
N LEU A 40 -7.93 -1.07 5.69
CA LEU A 40 -7.22 -0.34 6.74
C LEU A 40 -6.03 0.43 6.18
N SER A 41 -5.24 -0.21 5.32
CA SER A 41 -4.10 0.43 4.66
C SER A 41 -4.57 1.60 3.79
N VAL A 42 -5.61 1.41 2.99
CA VAL A 42 -6.22 2.47 2.17
C VAL A 42 -6.68 3.65 3.03
N VAL A 43 -7.28 3.40 4.20
CA VAL A 43 -7.70 4.45 5.14
C VAL A 43 -6.49 5.26 5.63
N PHE A 44 -5.36 4.62 5.97
CA PHE A 44 -4.16 5.35 6.37
C PHE A 44 -3.60 6.23 5.24
N ILE A 45 -3.67 5.76 4.00
CA ILE A 45 -3.23 6.54 2.84
C ILE A 45 -4.16 7.74 2.60
N ILE A 46 -5.47 7.56 2.73
CA ILE A 46 -6.45 8.65 2.68
C ILE A 46 -6.19 9.65 3.81
N ALA A 47 -5.97 9.17 5.03
CA ALA A 47 -5.70 10.04 6.18
C ALA A 47 -4.44 10.88 5.98
N ALA A 48 -3.38 10.30 5.42
CA ALA A 48 -2.17 11.03 5.04
C ALA A 48 -2.44 12.11 4.00
N ALA A 49 -3.14 11.77 2.91
CA ALA A 49 -3.49 12.73 1.87
C ALA A 49 -4.43 13.84 2.38
N ALA A 50 -5.43 13.50 3.19
CA ALA A 50 -6.34 14.45 3.81
C ALA A 50 -5.61 15.35 4.81
N GLY A 51 -4.66 14.82 5.58
CA GLY A 51 -3.81 15.59 6.49
C GLY A 51 -3.01 16.67 5.76
N GLN A 52 -2.49 16.37 4.56
CA GLN A 52 -1.80 17.35 3.71
C GLN A 52 -2.73 18.44 3.16
N LEU A 53 -4.03 18.16 3.00
CA LEU A 53 -5.02 19.10 2.47
C LEU A 53 -5.67 19.97 3.55
N LEU A 54 -5.94 19.38 4.72
CA LEU A 54 -6.81 19.98 5.73
C LEU A 54 -6.05 20.58 6.91
N ILE A 55 -4.87 20.06 7.22
CA ILE A 55 -4.10 20.54 8.38
C ILE A 55 -3.24 21.72 7.95
N ASN A 56 -3.40 22.86 8.62
CA ASN A 56 -2.54 24.03 8.41
C ASN A 56 -1.25 23.87 9.23
N ALA A 57 -0.10 23.83 8.55
CA ALA A 57 1.21 23.55 9.12
C ALA A 57 1.84 24.73 9.90
N GLN A 58 1.08 25.77 10.26
CA GLN A 58 1.59 26.93 10.97
C GLN A 58 1.95 26.66 12.45
N ASN A 59 1.35 25.64 13.08
CA ASN A 59 1.65 25.23 14.45
C ASN A 59 2.53 23.96 14.47
N PRO A 60 3.57 23.89 15.33
CA PRO A 60 4.37 22.67 15.58
C PRO A 60 3.57 21.37 15.77
N ASP A 61 2.43 21.42 16.47
CA ASP A 61 1.59 20.23 16.70
C ASP A 61 0.97 19.71 15.40
N SER A 62 0.50 20.63 14.55
CA SER A 62 -0.05 20.34 13.23
C SER A 62 0.99 19.70 12.30
N GLN A 63 2.23 20.21 12.32
CA GLN A 63 3.34 19.64 11.55
C GLN A 63 3.65 18.21 12.02
N THR A 64 3.66 18.00 13.34
CA THR A 64 3.89 16.68 13.93
C THR A 64 2.83 15.68 13.50
N LEU A 65 1.55 16.07 13.54
CA LEU A 65 0.45 15.24 13.08
C LEU A 65 0.55 14.90 11.58
N GLN A 66 0.86 15.86 10.72
CA GLN A 66 1.07 15.60 9.28
C GLN A 66 2.20 14.60 9.04
N ARG A 67 3.31 14.73 9.79
CA ARG A 67 4.44 13.80 9.70
C ARG A 67 4.05 12.40 10.15
N LEU A 68 3.30 12.27 11.24
CA LEU A 68 2.80 10.98 11.72
C LEU A 68 1.92 10.30 10.68
N LEU A 69 0.96 11.02 10.09
CA LEU A 69 0.08 10.48 9.06
C LEU A 69 0.88 10.05 7.80
N SER A 70 1.85 10.85 7.39
CA SER A 70 2.74 10.51 6.27
C SER A 70 3.57 9.25 6.58
N ASN A 71 4.10 9.13 7.79
CA ASN A 71 4.82 7.94 8.21
C ASN A 71 3.93 6.69 8.24
N MET A 72 2.66 6.81 8.64
CA MET A 72 1.71 5.68 8.58
C MET A 72 1.48 5.20 7.15
N LYS A 73 1.43 6.13 6.18
CA LYS A 73 1.36 5.78 4.75
C LYS A 73 2.59 4.98 4.33
N ASP A 74 3.77 5.54 4.58
CA ASP A 74 5.02 5.07 3.98
C ASP A 74 5.62 3.83 4.68
N TYR A 75 5.56 3.77 6.01
CA TYR A 75 6.19 2.71 6.81
C TYR A 75 5.23 1.59 7.23
N LEU A 76 3.91 1.79 7.10
CA LEU A 76 2.93 0.79 7.50
C LEU A 76 2.00 0.39 6.35
N ALA A 77 1.26 1.33 5.77
CA ALA A 77 0.21 1.00 4.79
C ALA A 77 0.77 0.36 3.52
N LEU A 78 1.76 0.98 2.88
CA LEU A 78 2.35 0.45 1.63
C LEU A 78 3.09 -0.89 1.83
N PRO A 79 3.92 -1.05 2.88
CA PRO A 79 4.52 -2.36 3.22
C PRO A 79 3.48 -3.43 3.56
N LEU A 80 2.38 -3.07 4.22
CA LEU A 80 1.31 -4.01 4.53
C LEU A 80 0.56 -4.48 3.28
N ILE A 81 0.21 -3.55 2.37
CA ILE A 81 -0.41 -3.90 1.08
C ILE A 81 0.48 -4.85 0.28
N SER A 82 1.77 -4.52 0.14
CA SER A 82 2.72 -5.34 -0.61
C SER A 82 2.88 -6.74 0.02
N SER A 83 2.97 -6.83 1.34
CA SER A 83 3.05 -8.10 2.09
C SER A 83 1.80 -8.96 1.93
N LEU A 84 0.61 -8.35 2.01
CA LEU A 84 -0.67 -9.03 1.84
C LEU A 84 -0.79 -9.63 0.44
N LEU A 85 -0.54 -8.82 -0.59
CA LEU A 85 -0.65 -9.26 -1.98
C LEU A 85 0.38 -10.36 -2.29
N LEU A 86 1.62 -10.21 -1.81
CA LEU A 86 2.64 -11.24 -1.94
C LEU A 86 2.20 -12.54 -1.26
N ALA A 87 1.78 -12.50 0.01
CA ALA A 87 1.33 -13.69 0.73
C ALA A 87 0.17 -14.39 0.01
N THR A 88 -0.80 -13.63 -0.50
CA THR A 88 -1.91 -14.19 -1.29
C THR A 88 -1.45 -14.83 -2.60
N SER A 89 -0.42 -14.31 -3.26
CA SER A 89 0.15 -14.94 -4.47
C SER A 89 0.77 -16.31 -4.23
N PHE A 90 1.14 -16.60 -2.98
CA PHE A 90 1.66 -17.90 -2.54
C PHE A 90 0.61 -18.77 -1.85
N ASN A 91 -0.67 -18.41 -1.92
CA ASN A 91 -1.74 -19.08 -1.16
C ASN A 91 -1.46 -19.15 0.35
N LYS A 92 -0.67 -18.22 0.89
CA LYS A 92 -0.35 -18.15 2.32
C LYS A 92 -1.32 -17.19 3.00
N PHE A 93 -2.23 -17.76 3.79
CA PHE A 93 -3.17 -16.99 4.59
C PHE A 93 -2.78 -17.08 6.06
N TRP A 94 -2.36 -15.95 6.63
CA TRP A 94 -2.13 -15.87 8.07
C TRP A 94 -3.44 -15.57 8.80
N SER A 95 -3.52 -16.02 10.05
CA SER A 95 -4.61 -15.65 10.93
C SER A 95 -4.61 -14.14 11.19
N ARG A 96 -5.73 -13.61 11.68
CA ARG A 96 -5.81 -12.19 12.12
C ARG A 96 -4.72 -11.85 13.13
N VAL A 97 -4.41 -12.78 14.04
CA VAL A 97 -3.33 -12.62 15.03
C VAL A 97 -1.97 -12.55 14.35
N GLY A 98 -1.71 -13.37 13.32
CA GLY A 98 -0.47 -13.33 12.55
C GLY A 98 -0.24 -11.99 11.87
N TRP A 99 -1.28 -11.45 11.21
CA TRP A 99 -1.21 -10.12 10.61
C TRP A 99 -1.09 -8.99 11.65
N GLY A 100 -1.75 -9.12 12.80
CA GLY A 100 -1.56 -8.18 13.91
C GLY A 100 -0.11 -8.13 14.39
N ARG A 101 0.56 -9.28 14.51
CA ARG A 101 1.99 -9.35 14.83
C ARG A 101 2.85 -8.73 13.73
N TRP A 102 2.51 -8.93 12.46
CA TRP A 102 3.24 -8.32 11.35
C TRP A 102 3.17 -6.79 11.39
N VAL A 103 1.99 -6.23 11.65
CA VAL A 103 1.80 -4.79 11.87
C VAL A 103 2.67 -4.29 13.03
N LEU A 104 2.71 -5.02 14.14
CA LEU A 104 3.57 -4.67 15.28
C LEU A 104 5.06 -4.72 14.91
N VAL A 105 5.50 -5.68 14.10
CA VAL A 105 6.88 -5.75 13.60
C VAL A 105 7.22 -4.52 12.75
N LEU A 106 6.34 -4.12 11.82
CA LEU A 106 6.56 -2.93 10.99
C LEU A 106 6.72 -1.66 11.84
N ILE A 107 5.86 -1.48 12.84
CA ILE A 107 5.91 -0.34 13.76
C ILE A 107 7.15 -0.40 14.64
N ALA A 108 7.47 -1.57 15.20
CA ALA A 108 8.62 -1.75 16.08
C ALA A 108 9.95 -1.55 15.34
N LEU A 109 10.07 -2.05 14.11
CA LEU A 109 11.26 -1.85 13.27
C LEU A 109 11.42 -0.38 12.89
N PHE A 110 10.33 0.31 12.55
CA PHE A 110 10.36 1.76 12.33
C PHE A 110 10.88 2.51 13.57
N GLU A 111 10.31 2.24 14.75
CA GLU A 111 10.73 2.90 15.99
C GLU A 111 12.16 2.54 16.40
N LEU A 112 12.57 1.28 16.22
CA LEU A 112 13.92 0.83 16.50
C LEU A 112 14.93 1.52 15.58
N ALA A 113 14.69 1.53 14.27
CA ALA A 113 15.57 2.18 13.29
C ALA A 113 15.66 3.69 13.53
N ARG A 114 14.53 4.32 13.90
CA ARG A 114 14.49 5.73 14.29
C ARG A 114 15.36 6.02 15.52
N ARG A 115 15.30 5.17 16.55
CA ARG A 115 16.09 5.33 17.78
C ARG A 115 17.57 4.97 17.62
N ALA A 116 17.88 4.06 16.70
CA ALA A 116 19.25 3.65 16.39
C ALA A 116 19.92 4.53 15.33
N GLU A 117 19.29 5.66 14.94
CA GLU A 117 19.80 6.61 13.93
C GLU A 117 20.07 6.00 12.55
N VAL A 118 19.46 4.85 12.24
CA VAL A 118 19.54 4.14 10.95
C VAL A 118 18.22 4.18 10.17
N GLY A 119 17.40 5.21 10.43
CA GLY A 119 16.07 5.36 9.84
C GLY A 119 16.08 5.49 8.31
N GLU A 120 17.11 6.14 7.76
CA GLU A 120 17.27 6.31 6.31
C GLU A 120 17.56 4.99 5.60
N GLN A 121 18.50 4.18 6.11
CA GLN A 121 18.80 2.87 5.54
C GLN A 121 17.59 1.94 5.62
N TYR A 122 16.87 1.98 6.75
CA TYR A 122 15.63 1.23 6.92
C TYR A 122 14.56 1.64 5.89
N ALA A 123 14.37 2.94 5.66
CA ALA A 123 13.44 3.46 4.66
C ALA A 123 13.72 2.92 3.24
N ILE A 124 14.97 3.02 2.80
CA ILE A 124 15.43 2.55 1.49
C ILE A 124 15.18 1.04 1.33
N ILE A 125 15.58 0.25 2.34
CA ILE A 125 15.38 -1.21 2.35
C ILE A 125 13.90 -1.56 2.29
N LEU A 126 13.06 -0.87 3.08
CA LEU A 126 11.62 -1.10 3.13
C LEU A 126 10.94 -0.74 1.80
N ALA A 127 11.34 0.36 1.15
CA ALA A 127 10.86 0.76 -0.16
C ALA A 127 11.21 -0.27 -1.24
N GLY A 128 12.46 -0.76 -1.23
CA GLY A 128 12.93 -1.81 -2.12
C GLY A 128 12.16 -3.12 -1.94
N PHE A 129 12.01 -3.59 -0.70
CA PHE A 129 11.26 -4.81 -0.41
C PHE A 129 9.78 -4.69 -0.76
N SER A 130 9.14 -3.55 -0.44
CA SER A 130 7.73 -3.34 -0.77
C SER A 130 7.48 -3.34 -2.28
N SER A 131 8.38 -2.71 -3.04
CA SER A 131 8.32 -2.67 -4.51
C SER A 131 8.54 -4.07 -5.11
N ALA A 132 9.57 -4.78 -4.65
CA ALA A 132 9.85 -6.15 -5.09
C ALA A 132 8.69 -7.09 -4.76
N ALA A 133 8.13 -6.99 -3.54
CA ALA A 133 6.98 -7.79 -3.12
C ALA A 133 5.75 -7.54 -3.99
N LEU A 134 5.42 -6.28 -4.33
CA LEU A 134 4.32 -5.96 -5.24
C LEU A 134 4.50 -6.57 -6.63
N LEU A 135 5.69 -6.43 -7.22
CA LEU A 135 5.97 -6.98 -8.55
C LEU A 135 5.92 -8.52 -8.54
N LEU A 136 6.52 -9.14 -7.53
CA LEU A 136 6.52 -10.59 -7.35
C LEU A 136 5.13 -11.15 -7.07
N ALA A 137 4.25 -10.39 -6.40
CA ALA A 137 2.87 -10.81 -6.16
C ALA A 137 2.13 -11.08 -7.47
N PHE A 138 2.33 -10.25 -8.50
CA PHE A 138 1.57 -10.35 -9.74
C PHE A 138 2.24 -11.14 -10.87
N ILE A 139 3.57 -11.28 -10.85
CA ILE A 139 4.30 -12.02 -11.90
C ILE A 139 3.91 -13.50 -11.96
N ARG A 140 3.46 -14.06 -10.83
CA ARG A 140 3.14 -15.49 -10.69
C ARG A 140 1.77 -15.90 -11.24
N TYR A 141 0.84 -14.96 -11.43
CA TYR A 141 -0.50 -15.30 -11.91
C TYR A 141 -0.47 -15.62 -13.41
N ALA A 142 -1.06 -16.75 -13.80
CA ALA A 142 -1.19 -17.12 -15.21
C ALA A 142 -2.32 -16.34 -15.92
N GLN A 143 -3.34 -15.92 -15.16
CA GLN A 143 -4.51 -15.24 -15.71
C GLN A 143 -4.16 -13.81 -16.13
N ALA A 144 -4.28 -13.49 -17.42
CA ALA A 144 -3.97 -12.17 -17.97
C ALA A 144 -4.77 -11.04 -17.29
N ASN A 145 -6.02 -11.32 -16.91
CA ASN A 145 -6.91 -10.38 -16.22
C ASN A 145 -6.43 -10.02 -14.80
N ILE A 146 -5.54 -10.81 -14.20
CA ILE A 146 -4.88 -10.50 -12.92
C ILE A 146 -3.48 -9.94 -13.19
N ARG A 147 -2.70 -10.63 -14.02
CA ARG A 147 -1.28 -10.36 -14.23
C ARG A 147 -1.03 -9.00 -14.87
N LEU A 148 -1.72 -8.65 -15.95
CA LEU A 148 -1.48 -7.38 -16.66
C LEU A 148 -1.84 -6.16 -15.81
N PRO A 149 -3.08 -6.00 -15.29
CA PRO A 149 -3.39 -4.87 -14.42
C PRO A 149 -2.57 -4.91 -13.14
N GLY A 150 -2.31 -6.10 -12.58
CA GLY A 150 -1.49 -6.26 -11.38
C GLY A 150 -0.07 -5.75 -11.57
N LEU A 151 0.60 -6.13 -12.67
CA LEU A 151 1.96 -5.67 -12.98
C LEU A 151 2.01 -4.18 -13.31
N VAL A 152 1.05 -3.65 -14.10
CA VAL A 152 0.99 -2.21 -14.39
C VAL A 152 0.82 -1.41 -13.10
N GLY A 153 -0.11 -1.83 -12.25
CA GLY A 153 -0.33 -1.22 -10.95
C GLY A 153 0.88 -1.33 -10.03
N ALA A 154 1.50 -2.50 -9.95
CA ALA A 154 2.70 -2.72 -9.14
C ALA A 154 3.89 -1.89 -9.63
N LEU A 155 4.08 -1.72 -10.94
CA LEU A 155 5.12 -0.87 -11.52
C LEU A 155 4.90 0.61 -11.14
N LEU A 156 3.68 1.12 -11.31
CA LEU A 156 3.35 2.51 -10.96
C LEU A 156 3.48 2.76 -9.45
N ALA A 157 3.03 1.82 -8.62
CA ALA A 157 3.21 1.90 -7.17
C ALA A 157 4.69 1.84 -6.78
N SER A 158 5.49 0.99 -7.44
CA SER A 158 6.93 0.90 -7.21
C SER A 158 7.65 2.18 -7.61
N LEU A 159 7.28 2.81 -8.72
CA LEU A 159 7.82 4.13 -9.10
C LEU A 159 7.46 5.20 -8.06
N SER A 160 6.22 5.19 -7.57
CA SER A 160 5.78 6.08 -6.49
C SER A 160 6.59 5.90 -5.20
N ILE A 161 6.84 4.66 -4.80
CA ILE A 161 7.52 4.31 -3.54
C ILE A 161 9.04 4.50 -3.65
N ALA A 162 9.65 3.86 -4.63
CA ALA A 162 11.10 3.68 -4.73
C ALA A 162 11.82 4.77 -5.52
N VAL A 163 11.12 5.59 -6.32
CA VAL A 163 11.75 6.64 -7.13
C VAL A 163 11.32 8.03 -6.67
N TYR A 164 10.02 8.28 -6.57
CA TYR A 164 9.50 9.62 -6.26
C TYR A 164 9.19 9.82 -4.77
N GLY A 165 9.07 8.73 -4.00
CA GLY A 165 8.60 8.72 -2.63
C GLY A 165 9.59 9.28 -1.62
N THR A 166 9.11 9.52 -0.41
CA THR A 166 9.91 9.93 0.76
C THR A 166 11.01 8.92 1.09
N LEU A 167 10.77 7.65 0.79
CA LEU A 167 11.69 6.52 1.01
C LEU A 167 12.45 6.13 -0.26
N SER A 168 12.65 7.07 -1.19
CA SER A 168 13.20 6.78 -2.51
C SER A 168 14.63 6.20 -2.46
N LEU A 169 14.88 5.20 -3.31
CA LEU A 169 16.20 4.64 -3.61
C LEU A 169 17.07 5.64 -4.40
N LEU A 170 16.45 6.62 -5.05
CA LEU A 170 17.10 7.66 -5.83
C LEU A 170 16.71 9.03 -5.30
N PRO A 171 17.36 9.52 -4.21
CA PRO A 171 16.99 10.76 -3.55
C PRO A 171 16.90 11.98 -4.48
N ALA A 172 17.70 12.00 -5.55
CA ALA A 172 17.71 13.06 -6.56
C ALA A 172 16.37 13.24 -7.31
N TYR A 173 15.51 12.22 -7.33
CA TYR A 173 14.20 12.25 -8.00
C TYR A 173 13.02 12.37 -7.04
N GLN A 174 13.25 12.60 -5.74
CA GLN A 174 12.16 12.74 -4.77
C GLN A 174 11.21 13.88 -5.16
N ASN A 175 9.92 13.55 -5.25
CA ASN A 175 8.90 14.52 -5.62
C ASN A 175 7.53 14.05 -5.10
N ALA A 176 7.00 14.77 -4.11
CA ALA A 176 5.75 14.42 -3.44
C ALA A 176 4.54 14.41 -4.41
N VAL A 177 4.47 15.36 -5.35
CA VAL A 177 3.40 15.44 -6.36
C VAL A 177 3.41 14.20 -7.25
N LEU A 178 4.58 13.85 -7.79
CA LEU A 178 4.73 12.68 -8.66
C LEU A 178 4.52 11.38 -7.88
N SER A 179 5.02 11.28 -6.65
CA SER A 179 4.80 10.11 -5.81
C SER A 179 3.31 9.88 -5.55
N ASN A 180 2.59 10.89 -5.06
CA ASN A 180 1.16 10.75 -4.78
C ASN A 180 0.34 10.57 -6.06
N GLY A 181 0.71 11.26 -7.16
CA GLY A 181 0.05 11.12 -8.45
C GLY A 181 0.22 9.72 -9.06
N MET A 182 1.43 9.17 -9.05
CA MET A 182 1.69 7.80 -9.52
C MET A 182 0.99 6.77 -8.65
N LEU A 183 0.98 6.96 -7.32
CA LEU A 183 0.25 6.08 -6.41
C LEU A 183 -1.26 6.11 -6.68
N ALA A 184 -1.83 7.29 -6.92
CA ALA A 184 -3.23 7.47 -7.28
C ALA A 184 -3.60 6.65 -8.53
N ILE A 185 -2.79 6.78 -9.59
CA ILE A 185 -3.00 6.07 -10.84
C ILE A 185 -2.81 4.56 -10.63
N SER A 186 -1.83 4.15 -9.82
CA SER A 186 -1.54 2.74 -9.53
C SER A 186 -2.71 2.00 -8.88
N PHE A 187 -3.51 2.69 -8.05
CA PHE A 187 -4.62 2.07 -7.36
C PHE A 187 -5.75 1.60 -8.28
N VAL A 188 -5.91 2.21 -9.45
CA VAL A 188 -6.93 1.78 -10.42
C VAL A 188 -6.67 0.35 -10.92
N PRO A 189 -5.54 0.04 -11.57
CA PRO A 189 -5.25 -1.31 -12.02
C PRO A 189 -4.97 -2.28 -10.86
N LEU A 190 -4.37 -1.84 -9.75
CA LEU A 190 -4.21 -2.71 -8.56
C LEU A 190 -5.56 -3.14 -7.98
N ALA A 191 -6.56 -2.25 -7.95
CA ALA A 191 -7.89 -2.58 -7.45
C ALA A 191 -8.57 -3.66 -8.30
N LEU A 192 -8.47 -3.53 -9.62
CA LEU A 192 -9.00 -4.51 -10.56
C LEU A 192 -8.31 -5.87 -10.39
N ALA A 193 -6.98 -5.88 -10.34
CA ALA A 193 -6.22 -7.11 -10.15
C ALA A 193 -6.53 -7.78 -8.80
N THR A 194 -6.56 -7.00 -7.72
CA THR A 194 -6.82 -7.51 -6.37
C THR A 194 -8.23 -8.08 -6.22
N ARG A 195 -9.23 -7.45 -6.87
CA ARG A 195 -10.59 -7.98 -6.92
C ARG A 195 -10.62 -9.38 -7.54
N GLU A 196 -9.93 -9.56 -8.66
CA GLU A 196 -9.85 -10.85 -9.35
C GLU A 196 -9.02 -11.88 -8.56
N VAL A 197 -7.95 -11.47 -7.88
CA VAL A 197 -7.19 -12.32 -6.95
C VAL A 197 -8.10 -12.86 -5.85
N ILE A 198 -8.90 -12.00 -5.20
CA ILE A 198 -9.82 -12.43 -4.15
C ILE A 198 -10.87 -13.40 -4.70
N SER A 199 -11.44 -13.11 -5.88
CA SER A 199 -12.40 -13.98 -6.56
C SER A 199 -11.83 -15.36 -6.91
N LEU A 200 -10.56 -15.42 -7.33
CA LEU A 200 -9.86 -16.66 -7.64
C LEU A 200 -9.73 -17.56 -6.40
N HIS A 201 -9.32 -17.00 -5.27
CA HIS A 201 -9.18 -17.74 -4.00
C HIS A 201 -10.51 -18.08 -3.31
N GLN A 202 -11.66 -17.66 -3.88
CA GLN A 202 -12.98 -18.10 -3.42
C GLN A 202 -13.44 -19.40 -4.09
N LYS A 203 -12.84 -19.82 -5.22
CA LYS A 203 -13.27 -21.03 -5.93
C LYS A 203 -12.58 -22.25 -5.31
N PRO A 204 -13.30 -23.19 -4.68
CA PRO A 204 -12.70 -24.44 -4.24
C PRO A 204 -12.27 -25.25 -5.47
N GLY A 205 -10.97 -25.61 -5.56
CA GLY A 205 -10.48 -26.62 -6.51
C GLY A 205 -9.59 -26.18 -7.68
N MET A 206 -9.03 -24.96 -7.70
CA MET A 206 -8.03 -24.57 -8.71
C MET A 206 -6.79 -23.94 -8.07
N VAL A 207 -5.99 -24.76 -7.41
CA VAL A 207 -4.55 -24.52 -7.16
C VAL A 207 -3.81 -25.77 -7.57
#